data_AF-A0A2Z5V2X8-F1
#
_entry.id   AF-A0A2Z5V2X8-F1
#
_cell.length_a   1.000
_cell.length_b   1.000
_cell.length_c   1.000
_cell.angle_alpha   90.00
_cell.angle_beta   90.00
_cell.angle_gamma   90.00
#
_symmetry.space_group_name_H-M   'P 1'
#
loop_
_entity.id
_entity.type
_entity.pdbx_description
1 polymer ?
#
loop_
_entity_poly.entity_id
_entity_poly.type
_entity_poly.pdbx_seq_one_letter_code
_entity_poly.pdbx_strand_id
1 'polypeptide(L)' 'MQAVTEGDRRKEVRVLLDRIQAHPERDWTEARRRLATLNKLIAGPPRPRAH' A
#
# COMPACT_ATOMS: atom_id res chain seq x y z
N MET A 1 6.84 -19.49 0.96
CA MET A 1 6.44 -18.12 0.55
C MET A 1 5.05 -17.87 1.12
N GLN A 2 4.90 -17.04 2.15
CA GLN A 2 3.57 -16.72 2.69
C GLN A 2 2.77 -16.01 1.59
N ALA A 3 1.62 -16.58 1.23
CA ALA A 3 0.70 -15.94 0.30
C ALA A 3 0.13 -14.70 1.00
N VAL A 4 0.73 -13.54 0.71
CA VAL A 4 0.24 -12.25 1.19
C VAL A 4 -1.13 -12.02 0.56
N THR A 5 -2.18 -12.24 1.34
CA THR A 5 -3.56 -12.05 0.91
C THR A 5 -3.87 -10.56 0.77
N GLU A 6 -4.93 -10.22 0.03
CA GLU A 6 -5.39 -8.83 -0.07
C GLU A 6 -5.68 -8.19 1.29
N GLY A 7 -6.18 -8.98 2.25
CA GLY A 7 -6.42 -8.55 3.63
C GLY A 7 -5.13 -8.17 4.35
N ASP A 8 -4.06 -8.93 4.13
CA ASP A 8 -2.74 -8.63 4.69
C ASP A 8 -2.16 -7.34 4.09
N ARG A 9 -2.32 -7.12 2.77
CA ARG A 9 -1.90 -5.88 2.10
C ARG A 9 -2.64 -4.66 2.65
N ARG A 10 -3.96 -4.75 2.87
CA ARG A 10 -4.74 -3.65 3.48
C ARG A 10 -4.30 -3.36 4.92
N LYS A 11 -3.92 -4.40 5.67
CA LYS A 11 -3.37 -4.25 7.02
C LYS A 11 -2.01 -3.55 6.99
N GLU A 12 -1.12 -3.94 6.06
CA GLU A 12 0.18 -3.29 5.86
C GLU A 12 0.03 -1.81 5.51
N VAL A 13 -0.91 -1.46 4.60
CA VAL A 13 -1.25 -0.06 4.26
C VAL A 13 -1.65 0.75 5.50
N ARG A 14 -2.54 0.21 6.35
CA ARG A 14 -2.98 0.90 7.58
C ARG A 14 -1.82 1.11 8.55
N VAL A 15 -0.98 0.11 8.77
CA VAL A 15 0.18 0.21 9.66
C VAL A 15 1.19 1.23 9.15
N LEU A 16 1.42 1.29 7.84
CA LEU A 16 2.31 2.29 7.25
C LEU A 16 1.76 3.71 7.42
N LEU A 17 0.46 3.92 7.20
CA LEU A 17 -0.18 5.22 7.42
C LEU A 17 -0.14 5.66 8.88
N ASP A 18 -0.38 4.74 9.81
CA ASP A 18 -0.27 5.00 11.24
C ASP A 18 1.14 5.44 11.64
N ARG A 19 2.17 4.73 11.15
CA ARG A 19 3.57 5.09 11.40
C ARG A 19 3.98 6.43 10.80
N ILE A 20 3.49 6.75 9.60
CA ILE A 20 3.72 8.05 8.95
C ILE A 20 3.12 9.18 9.79
N GLN A 21 1.91 9.00 10.31
CA GLN A 21 1.25 9.97 11.17
C GLN A 21 1.92 10.09 12.55
N ALA A 22 2.41 8.98 13.11
CA ALA A 22 3.09 8.96 14.40
C ALA A 22 4.47 9.66 14.36
N HIS A 23 5.18 9.59 13.22
CA HIS A 23 6.50 10.21 13.08
C HIS A 23 6.66 10.91 11.73
N PRO A 24 5.97 12.05 11.50
CA PRO A 24 6.03 12.76 10.23
C PRO A 24 7.42 13.34 9.92
N GLU A 25 8.27 13.52 10.92
CA GLU A 25 9.67 14.01 10.78
C GLU A 25 10.61 12.99 10.11
N ARG A 26 10.21 11.72 10.01
CA ARG A 26 11.03 10.69 9.37
C ARG A 26 10.85 10.68 7.85
N ASP A 27 11.87 10.24 7.13
CA ASP A 27 11.71 10.03 5.68
C ASP A 27 10.84 8.78 5.43
N TRP A 28 9.72 9.01 4.75
CA TRP A 28 8.75 7.98 4.40
C TRP A 28 8.72 7.70 2.90
N THR A 29 9.77 8.08 2.15
CA THR A 29 9.80 7.93 0.70
C THR A 29 9.66 6.45 0.31
N GLU A 30 10.37 5.56 1.01
CA GLU A 30 10.24 4.11 0.80
C GLU A 30 8.85 3.59 1.19
N ALA A 31 8.29 4.05 2.31
CA ALA A 31 6.94 3.67 2.74
C ALA A 31 5.86 4.16 1.78
N ARG A 32 5.99 5.35 1.19
CA ARG A 32 5.08 5.85 0.15
C ARG A 32 5.20 5.05 -1.15
N ARG A 33 6.42 4.65 -1.56
CA ARG A 33 6.62 3.72 -2.67
C ARG A 33 5.95 2.37 -2.40
N ARG A 34 6.12 1.85 -1.17
CA ARG A 34 5.48 0.61 -0.72
C ARG A 34 3.95 0.74 -0.78
N LEU A 35 3.39 1.82 -0.23
CA LEU A 35 1.96 2.14 -0.29
C LEU A 35 1.44 2.17 -1.72
N ALA A 36 2.14 2.83 -2.64
CA ALA A 36 1.74 2.89 -4.04
C ALA A 36 1.72 1.49 -4.69
N THR A 37 2.71 0.65 -4.40
CA THR A 37 2.76 -0.74 -4.89
C THR A 37 1.63 -1.57 -4.29
N LEU A 38 1.41 -1.51 -2.97
CA LEU A 38 0.32 -2.21 -2.30
C LEU A 38 -1.04 -1.77 -2.86
N ASN A 39 -1.24 -0.47 -3.07
CA ASN A 39 -2.49 0.06 -3.60
C ASN A 39 -2.74 -0.42 -5.03
N LYS A 40 -1.71 -0.51 -5.89
CA LYS A 40 -1.81 -1.13 -7.22
C LYS A 40 -2.16 -2.62 -7.15
N LEU A 41 -1.58 -3.36 -6.21
CA LEU A 41 -1.85 -4.78 -6.00
C LEU A 41 -3.25 -5.05 -5.42
N ILE A 42 -3.83 -4.09 -4.69
CA ILE A 42 -5.19 -4.17 -4.14
C ILE A 42 -6.22 -3.71 -5.17
N ALA A 43 -5.95 -2.64 -5.93
CA ALA A 43 -6.86 -2.11 -6.93
C ALA A 43 -7.12 -3.07 -8.11
N GLY A 44 -6.28 -4.09 -8.27
CA GLY A 44 -6.31 -5.00 -9.41
C GLY A 44 -5.85 -4.30 -10.70
N PRO A 45 -5.68 -5.04 -11.81
CA PRO A 45 -5.33 -4.43 -13.09
C PRO A 45 -6.40 -3.39 -13.45
N PRO A 46 -6.01 -2.22 -14.01
CA PRO A 46 -6.98 -1.26 -14.47
C PRO A 46 -7.89 -1.96 -15.46
N ARG A 47 -9.19 -2.01 -15.14
CA ARG A 47 -10.20 -2.45 -16.10
C ARG A 47 -9.97 -1.61 -17.36
N PRO A 48 -9.75 -2.21 -18.55
CA PRO A 48 -9.65 -1.42 -19.76
C PRO A 48 -10.93 -0.60 -19.84
N ARG A 49 -10.79 0.73 -19.80
CA ARG A 49 -11.91 1.64 -20.00
C ARG A 49 -12.40 1.34 -21.41
N ALA A 50 -13.54 0.66 -21.52
CA ALA A 50 -14.24 0.49 -22.78
C ALA A 50 -14.56 1.90 -23.29
N HIS A 51 -13.99 2.22 -24.45
CA HIS A 51 -14.25 3.44 -25.19
C HIS A 51 -15.23 3.14 -26.32
#